data_AF-A0A3M6UA86-F1
#
_entry.id   AF-A0A3M6UA86-F1
#
_cell.length_a   1.000
_cell.length_b   1.000
_cell.length_c   1.000
_cell.angle_alpha   90.00
_cell.angle_beta   90.00
_cell.angle_gamma   90.00
#
_symmetry.space_group_name_H-M   'P 1'
#
loop_
_entity.id
_entity.type
_entity.pdbx_description
1 polymer ?
#
loop_
_entity_poly.entity_id
_entity_poly.type
_entity_poly.pdbx_seq_one_letter_code
_entity_poly.pdbx_strand_id
1 'polypeptide(L)'
;MVLLRNICNLVRPATGWDTLPPTADTTLEADIVRIKCYRNTVYGHASEASVDDPTFNQYWKDIQDALVRLGGADYQNAVDDLKKECMDPYFEEHYKELLKQWVVDEVSIKERLEGMEEQFGKAWLK
;
A
#
# COMPACT_ATOMS: atom_id res chain seq x y z
N MET A 1 -4.77 0.01 9.14
CA MET A 1 -5.36 -1.36 9.06
C MET A 1 -6.30 -1.68 10.24
N VAL A 2 -7.07 -0.73 10.75
CA VAL A 2 -7.98 -1.00 11.89
C VAL A 2 -9.17 -1.86 11.46
N LEU A 3 -9.79 -1.56 10.32
CA LEU A 3 -10.97 -2.30 9.84
C LEU A 3 -10.62 -3.76 9.49
N LEU A 4 -9.59 -3.97 8.66
CA LEU A 4 -9.17 -5.32 8.25
C LEU A 4 -8.78 -6.21 9.43
N ARG A 5 -8.10 -5.67 10.45
CA ARG A 5 -7.66 -6.42 11.63
C ARG A 5 -8.82 -6.79 12.58
N ASN A 6 -9.86 -5.96 12.66
CA ASN A 6 -10.88 -6.09 13.70
C ASN A 6 -12.24 -6.58 13.20
N ILE A 7 -12.54 -6.40 11.91
CA ILE A 7 -13.90 -6.64 11.37
C ILE A 7 -13.90 -7.78 10.36
N CYS A 8 -12.82 -7.94 9.60
CA CYS A 8 -12.78 -8.88 8.48
C CYS A 8 -12.42 -10.33 8.89
N ASN A 9 -12.44 -10.66 10.19
CA ASN A 9 -12.09 -11.98 10.73
C ASN A 9 -10.77 -12.57 10.21
N LEU A 10 -9.82 -11.70 9.88
CA LEU A 10 -8.50 -12.09 9.38
C LEU A 10 -7.62 -12.58 10.53
N VAL A 11 -6.91 -13.69 10.30
CA VAL A 11 -6.02 -14.27 11.30
C VAL A 11 -4.70 -13.50 11.31
N ARG A 12 -4.25 -13.10 12.50
CA ARG A 12 -2.94 -12.44 12.64
C ARG A 12 -1.83 -13.35 12.10
N PRO A 13 -1.02 -12.89 11.12
CA PRO A 13 0.15 -13.64 10.64
C PRO A 13 1.14 -13.91 11.78
N ALA A 14 1.95 -14.96 11.66
CA ALA A 14 2.92 -15.34 12.69
C ALA A 14 3.93 -14.22 13.02
N THR A 15 4.32 -13.43 12.01
CA THR A 15 5.18 -12.25 12.15
C THR A 15 4.46 -11.01 12.69
N GLY A 16 3.14 -11.07 12.82
CA GLY A 16 2.29 -9.92 13.14
C GLY A 16 2.00 -9.01 11.96
N TRP A 17 1.35 -7.88 12.25
CA TRP A 17 0.78 -7.01 11.22
C TRP A 17 1.70 -5.88 10.74
N ASP A 18 2.88 -5.77 11.35
CA ASP A 18 3.79 -4.64 11.21
C ASP A 18 5.21 -5.08 10.82
N THR A 19 5.38 -6.35 10.45
CA THR A 19 6.65 -6.94 10.05
C THR A 19 6.47 -7.70 8.74
N LEU A 20 7.42 -7.54 7.81
CA LEU A 20 7.39 -8.20 6.51
C LEU A 20 7.34 -9.72 6.69
N PRO A 21 6.31 -10.42 6.18
CA PRO A 21 6.21 -11.86 6.32
C PRO A 21 7.23 -12.59 5.45
N PRO A 22 7.64 -13.82 5.80
CA PRO A 22 8.53 -14.64 4.98
C PRO A 22 7.93 -14.88 3.59
N THR A 23 8.76 -14.97 2.54
CA THR A 23 8.28 -15.21 1.16
C THR A 23 7.50 -16.52 1.00
N ALA A 24 7.80 -17.52 1.85
CA ALA A 24 7.07 -18.79 1.88
C ALA A 24 5.65 -18.68 2.45
N ASP A 25 5.33 -17.61 3.18
CA ASP A 25 3.99 -17.36 3.71
C ASP A 25 3.14 -16.62 2.67
N THR A 26 2.39 -17.40 1.90
CA THR A 26 1.47 -16.94 0.85
C THR A 26 0.01 -16.94 1.30
N THR A 27 -0.23 -16.85 2.62
CA THR A 27 -1.58 -16.68 3.16
C THR A 27 -2.15 -15.30 2.80
N LEU A 28 -3.48 -15.19 2.81
CA LEU A 28 -4.19 -13.94 2.51
C LEU A 28 -3.71 -12.80 3.40
N GLU A 29 -3.59 -13.06 4.70
CA GLU A 29 -3.18 -12.07 5.69
C GLU A 29 -1.71 -11.70 5.54
N ALA A 30 -0.84 -12.65 5.21
CA ALA A 30 0.55 -12.36 4.89
C ALA A 30 0.68 -11.46 3.65
N ASP A 31 -0.09 -11.69 2.61
CA ASP A 31 -0.08 -10.83 1.42
C ASP A 31 -0.59 -9.42 1.71
N ILE A 32 -1.63 -9.26 2.54
CA ILE A 32 -2.09 -7.94 2.99
C ILE A 32 -0.98 -7.21 3.77
N VAL A 33 -0.28 -7.91 4.67
CA VAL A 33 0.85 -7.31 5.43
C VAL A 33 2.02 -6.99 4.51
N ARG A 34 2.33 -7.85 3.53
CA ARG A 34 3.40 -7.66 2.55
C ARG A 34 3.17 -6.39 1.73
N ILE A 35 1.97 -6.18 1.19
CA ILE A 35 1.60 -4.94 0.47
C ILE A 35 1.72 -3.71 1.38
N LYS A 36 1.23 -3.80 2.62
CA LYS A 36 1.40 -2.71 3.61
C LYS A 36 2.87 -2.39 3.86
N CYS A 37 3.70 -3.41 4.07
CA CYS A 37 5.12 -3.24 4.35
C CYS A 37 5.85 -2.63 3.15
N TYR A 38 5.61 -3.12 1.94
CA TYR A 38 6.20 -2.51 0.75
C TYR A 38 5.75 -1.06 0.54
N ARG A 39 4.46 -0.73 0.75
CA ARG A 39 4.00 0.66 0.74
C ARG A 39 4.78 1.51 1.75
N ASN A 40 4.95 1.02 2.97
CA ASN A 40 5.63 1.78 4.02
C ASN A 40 7.14 1.91 3.77
N THR A 41 7.81 0.87 3.29
CA THR A 41 9.25 0.84 3.07
C THR A 41 9.64 1.57 1.78
N VAL A 42 8.92 1.33 0.69
CA VAL A 42 9.24 1.91 -0.64
C VAL A 42 8.76 3.36 -0.75
N TYR A 43 7.67 3.72 -0.09
CA TYR A 43 7.08 5.07 -0.21
C TYR A 43 7.06 5.83 1.12
N GLY A 44 6.60 5.20 2.21
CA GLY A 44 6.34 5.90 3.48
C GLY A 44 7.58 6.35 4.27
N HIS A 45 8.73 5.70 4.07
CA HIS A 45 9.98 5.97 4.80
C HIS A 45 11.22 6.06 3.90
N ALA A 46 11.06 6.03 2.59
CA ALA A 46 12.19 6.15 1.68
C ALA A 46 12.73 7.59 1.72
N SER A 47 14.02 7.75 1.99
CA SER A 47 14.70 9.05 1.95
C SER A 47 14.80 9.60 0.52
N GLU A 48 14.81 8.71 -0.46
CA GLU A 48 14.86 9.00 -1.88
C GLU A 48 13.94 8.03 -2.62
N ALA A 49 13.24 8.52 -3.65
CA ALA A 49 12.43 7.69 -4.52
C ALA A 49 13.29 7.04 -5.62
N SER A 50 14.39 6.38 -5.22
CA SER A 50 15.28 5.65 -6.14
C SER A 50 15.75 4.33 -5.52
N VAL A 51 15.82 3.30 -6.37
CA VAL A 51 16.37 1.98 -6.05
C VAL A 51 17.12 1.47 -7.28
N ASP A 52 18.10 0.60 -7.08
CA ASP A 52 18.81 -0.07 -8.19
C ASP A 52 17.89 -1.07 -8.92
N ASP A 53 18.18 -1.35 -10.20
CA ASP A 53 17.38 -2.24 -11.03
C ASP A 53 17.15 -3.64 -10.42
N PRO A 54 18.17 -4.32 -9.83
CA PRO A 54 17.96 -5.58 -9.13
C PRO A 54 16.92 -5.47 -8.00
N THR A 55 17.06 -4.47 -7.12
CA THR A 55 16.14 -4.23 -6.01
C THR A 55 14.74 -3.90 -6.51
N PHE A 56 14.61 -3.04 -7.53
CA PHE A 56 13.34 -2.73 -8.17
C PHE A 56 12.65 -4.00 -8.69
N ASN A 57 13.36 -4.81 -9.46
CA ASN A 57 12.80 -6.03 -10.05
C ASN A 57 12.36 -7.05 -8.99
N GLN A 58 13.10 -7.16 -7.89
CA GLN A 58 12.74 -8.03 -6.78
C GLN A 58 11.46 -7.53 -6.08
N TYR A 59 11.40 -6.25 -5.70
CA TYR A 59 10.19 -5.69 -5.08
C TYR A 59 8.98 -5.75 -6.01
N TRP A 60 9.16 -5.42 -7.29
CA TRP A 60 8.11 -5.51 -8.27
C TRP A 60 7.51 -6.92 -8.32
N LYS A 61 8.37 -7.94 -8.41
CA LYS A 61 7.93 -9.34 -8.44
C LYS A 61 7.17 -9.74 -7.18
N ASP A 62 7.70 -9.39 -6.00
CA ASP A 62 7.04 -9.75 -4.74
C ASP A 62 5.68 -9.05 -4.55
N ILE A 63 5.55 -7.81 -5.04
CA ILE A 63 4.29 -7.05 -5.04
C ILE A 63 3.31 -7.67 -6.05
N GLN A 64 3.76 -7.93 -7.27
CA GLN A 64 2.98 -8.56 -8.33
C GLN A 64 2.42 -9.91 -7.89
N ASP A 65 3.27 -10.78 -7.35
CA ASP A 65 2.88 -12.09 -6.86
C ASP A 65 1.79 -11.99 -5.77
N ALA A 66 1.91 -11.02 -4.85
CA ALA A 66 0.92 -10.77 -3.82
C ALA A 66 -0.40 -10.22 -4.37
N LEU A 67 -0.34 -9.26 -5.32
CA LEU A 67 -1.54 -8.70 -5.95
C LEU A 67 -2.31 -9.75 -6.75
N VAL A 68 -1.62 -10.63 -7.48
CA VAL A 68 -2.25 -11.71 -8.24
C VAL A 68 -2.88 -12.75 -7.31
N ARG A 69 -2.25 -13.07 -6.17
CA ARG A 69 -2.88 -13.94 -5.16
C ARG A 69 -4.12 -13.32 -4.52
N LEU A 70 -4.12 -12.00 -4.29
CA LEU A 70 -5.24 -11.28 -3.69
C LEU A 70 -6.40 -11.03 -4.66
N GLY A 71 -6.09 -10.61 -5.88
CA GLY A 71 -7.07 -10.20 -6.90
C GLY A 71 -7.46 -11.30 -7.89
N GLY A 72 -6.68 -12.38 -7.95
CA GLY A 72 -6.84 -13.47 -8.91
C GLY A 72 -5.95 -13.33 -10.15
N ALA A 73 -5.89 -14.42 -10.93
CA ALA A 73 -5.04 -14.53 -12.13
C ALA A 73 -5.35 -13.46 -13.20
N ASP A 74 -6.58 -12.94 -13.24
CA ASP A 74 -6.98 -11.90 -14.19
C ASP A 74 -6.23 -10.58 -13.99
N TYR A 75 -5.71 -10.32 -12.79
CA TYR A 75 -4.88 -9.14 -12.51
C TYR A 75 -3.47 -9.25 -13.08
N GLN A 76 -3.04 -10.44 -13.50
CA GLN A 76 -1.68 -10.68 -13.97
C GLN A 76 -1.30 -9.75 -15.13
N ASN A 77 -2.17 -9.67 -16.15
CA ASN A 77 -1.91 -8.84 -17.33
C ASN A 77 -1.89 -7.35 -16.97
N ALA A 78 -2.84 -6.89 -16.17
CA ALA A 78 -2.90 -5.50 -15.75
C ALA A 78 -1.63 -5.08 -14.99
N VAL A 79 -1.12 -5.94 -14.10
CA VAL A 79 0.13 -5.68 -13.40
C VAL A 79 1.34 -5.74 -14.33
N ASP A 80 1.40 -6.71 -15.26
CA ASP A 80 2.50 -6.80 -16.23
C ASP A 80 2.56 -5.57 -17.16
N ASP A 81 1.41 -5.02 -17.53
CA ASP A 81 1.30 -3.82 -18.34
C ASP A 81 1.82 -2.60 -17.57
N LEU A 82 1.44 -2.45 -16.28
CA LEU A 82 1.95 -1.38 -15.42
C LEU A 82 3.49 -1.37 -15.30
N LYS A 83 4.13 -2.55 -15.34
CA LYS A 83 5.61 -2.62 -15.33
C LYS A 83 6.24 -2.01 -16.58
N LYS A 84 5.54 -2.11 -17.70
CA LYS A 84 6.02 -1.75 -19.04
C LYS A 84 5.50 -0.39 -19.51
N GLU A 85 4.60 0.22 -18.75
CA GLU A 85 4.13 1.57 -19.05
C GLU A 85 5.32 2.52 -19.15
N CYS A 86 5.31 3.31 -20.23
CA CYS A 86 6.39 4.22 -20.52
C CYS A 86 6.35 5.39 -19.53
N MET A 87 7.39 5.51 -18.73
CA MET A 87 7.66 6.72 -17.95
C MET A 87 8.40 7.73 -18.83
N ASP A 88 7.78 8.16 -19.94
CA ASP A 88 8.35 9.28 -20.70
C ASP A 88 8.31 10.57 -19.83
N PRO A 89 9.12 11.59 -20.13
CA PRO A 89 9.15 12.81 -19.32
C PRO A 89 7.79 13.52 -19.19
N TYR A 90 6.88 13.34 -20.15
CA TYR A 90 5.53 13.89 -20.11
C TYR A 90 4.63 13.09 -19.13
N PHE A 91 4.70 11.75 -19.15
CA PHE A 91 4.04 10.90 -18.18
C PHE A 91 4.67 11.05 -16.78
N GLU A 92 5.97 11.27 -16.68
CA GLU A 92 6.65 11.56 -15.41
C GLU A 92 6.05 12.80 -14.73
N GLU A 93 5.86 13.90 -15.48
CA GLU A 93 5.17 15.09 -14.95
C GLU A 93 3.73 14.77 -14.54
N HIS A 94 2.99 14.02 -15.38
CA HIS A 94 1.63 13.61 -15.08
C HIS A 94 1.53 12.79 -13.78
N TYR A 95 2.37 11.77 -13.59
CA TYR A 95 2.38 10.96 -12.37
C TYR A 95 2.88 11.76 -11.17
N LYS A 96 3.82 12.70 -11.34
CA LYS A 96 4.20 13.63 -10.27
C LYS A 96 3.03 14.50 -9.83
N GLU A 97 2.21 14.99 -10.76
CA GLU A 97 1.00 15.75 -10.44
C GLU A 97 -0.03 14.89 -9.70
N LEU A 98 -0.28 13.66 -10.18
CA LEU A 98 -1.15 12.71 -9.49
C LEU A 98 -0.67 12.40 -8.08
N LEU A 99 0.64 12.16 -7.88
CA LEU A 99 1.22 11.92 -6.56
C LEU A 99 1.06 13.13 -5.63
N LYS A 100 1.27 14.35 -6.13
CA LYS A 100 1.01 15.58 -5.36
C LYS A 100 -0.46 15.66 -4.95
N GLN A 101 -1.38 15.37 -5.88
CA GLN A 101 -2.81 15.37 -5.58
C GLN A 101 -3.16 14.32 -4.53
N TRP A 102 -2.61 13.11 -4.61
CA TRP A 102 -2.83 12.07 -3.61
C TRP A 102 -2.34 12.46 -2.22
N VAL A 103 -1.19 13.14 -2.10
CA VAL A 103 -0.73 13.67 -0.80
C VAL A 103 -1.72 14.69 -0.24
N VAL A 104 -2.25 15.58 -1.08
CA VAL A 104 -3.29 16.54 -0.67
C VAL A 104 -4.56 15.83 -0.21
N ASP A 105 -4.99 14.80 -0.94
CA ASP A 105 -6.17 14.01 -0.60
C ASP A 105 -5.96 13.23 0.71
N GLU A 106 -4.78 12.64 0.95
CA GLU A 106 -4.45 11.92 2.19
C GLU A 106 -4.47 12.87 3.39
N VAL A 107 -3.92 14.09 3.25
CA VAL A 107 -3.99 15.13 4.29
C VAL A 107 -5.43 15.56 4.56
N SER A 108 -6.20 15.84 3.51
CA SER A 108 -7.62 16.22 3.62
C SER A 108 -8.45 15.13 4.32
N ILE A 109 -8.23 13.86 3.97
CA ILE A 109 -8.88 12.73 4.64
C ILE A 109 -8.50 12.68 6.12
N LYS A 110 -7.22 12.89 6.44
CA LYS A 110 -6.73 12.91 7.82
C LYS A 110 -7.36 14.04 8.64
N GLU A 111 -7.40 15.27 8.12
CA GLU A 111 -8.03 16.42 8.79
C GLU A 111 -9.52 16.18 9.05
N ARG A 112 -10.22 15.61 8.07
CA ARG A 112 -11.64 15.24 8.23
C ARG A 112 -11.84 14.17 9.30
N LEU A 113 -10.96 13.18 9.39
CA LEU A 113 -11.00 12.15 10.43
C LEU A 113 -10.77 12.75 11.83
N GLU A 114 -9.77 13.61 11.99
CA GLU A 114 -9.49 14.30 13.26
C GLU A 114 -10.69 15.16 13.70
N GLY A 115 -11.32 15.88 12.77
CA GLY A 115 -12.53 16.66 13.06
C GLY A 115 -13.73 15.79 13.48
N MET A 116 -13.89 14.61 12.89
CA MET A 116 -14.92 13.66 13.32
C MET A 116 -14.63 13.12 14.73
N GLU A 117 -13.39 12.76 15.04
CA GLU A 117 -13.00 12.29 16.38
C GLU A 117 -13.28 13.35 17.46
N GLU A 118 -13.01 14.63 17.18
CA GLU A 118 -13.30 15.72 18.12
C GLU A 118 -14.81 15.92 18.35
N GLN A 119 -15.63 15.79 17.29
CA GLN A 119 -17.08 15.84 17.41
C GLN A 119 -17.63 14.68 18.24
N PHE A 120 -17.15 13.46 18.01
CA PHE A 120 -17.51 12.31 18.83
C PHE A 120 -17.09 12.54 20.29
N GLY A 121 -15.85 12.93 20.56
CA GLY A 121 -15.37 13.20 21.93
C GLY A 121 -16.23 14.24 22.68
N LYS A 122 -16.65 15.31 22.00
CA LYS A 122 -17.55 16.33 22.57
C LYS A 122 -18.97 15.81 22.81
N ALA A 123 -19.47 14.92 21.96
CA ALA A 123 -20.80 14.33 22.10
C ALA A 123 -20.91 13.35 23.29
N TRP A 124 -19.80 12.70 23.69
CA TRP A 124 -19.76 11.80 24.85
C TRP A 124 -19.54 12.52 26.20
N LEU A 125 -19.16 13.81 26.19
CA LEU A 125 -18.94 14.63 27.38
C LEU A 125 -20.16 15.50 27.75
N LYS A 126 -21.29 15.32 27.07
CA LYS A 126 -22.55 16.01 27.31
C LYS A 126 -23.64 15.03 27.71
#